data_AF-A0A6I9PNT9-F1
#
_entry.id   AF-A0A6I9PNT9-F1
#
_cell.length_a   1.000
_cell.length_b   1.000
_cell.length_c   1.000
_cell.angle_alpha   90.00
_cell.angle_beta   90.00
_cell.angle_gamma   90.00
#
_symmetry.space_group_name_H-M   'P 1'
#
loop_
_entity.id
_entity.type
_entity.pdbx_description
1 polymer ?
#
loop_
_entity_poly.entity_id
_entity_poly.type
_entity_poly.pdbx_seq_one_letter_code
_entity_poly.pdbx_strand_id
1 'polypeptide(L)'
;MISSAGLNYRKLTDESSDPLLILQPVLTSQNVLSISKLSNRLPALGGGGATLSPSAVHAVWLKKLFWKGDPQLLKRPPQSNQEYLHAYDTCSKYLDRLVPADAVHFLDSITFSPDAAEHLSIQARSEVIKRATKALRQLGEKSKKRVGEGGGEQGGLDAAGMTFDEALTHLKQSTAHLDTLSHAFILSLKDSRQPYSQLYDLSRSERSKVHELAVTMATDGKPLEFIGELLRVAVGPLNQSVKTVLRDAVERVVAALRWVKEKEDAHTDPEFQPMKDDDCTFGEYSDNEDHKPLKGSRTPSNGTVKRDDSDDSLVDYGDGGDGQFNEDGSFIGQYSGKSASRENAEGHESSEAPSPINAMNSLNSFV
;
A
#
# COMPACT_ATOMS: atom_id res chain seq x y z
N MET A 1 16.82 17.14 -29.80
CA MET A 1 15.60 17.24 -28.97
C MET A 1 15.21 15.84 -28.55
N ILE A 2 14.94 15.61 -27.26
CA ILE A 2 14.52 14.30 -26.76
C ILE A 2 13.05 14.14 -27.18
N SER A 3 12.81 13.54 -28.35
CA SER A 3 11.46 13.14 -28.78
C SER A 3 11.15 11.80 -28.12
N SER A 4 10.66 11.82 -26.88
CA SER A 4 10.16 10.63 -26.21
C SER A 4 8.67 10.54 -26.49
N ALA A 5 8.28 9.63 -27.40
CA ALA A 5 6.89 9.36 -27.70
C ALA A 5 6.12 9.09 -26.39
N GLY A 6 5.02 9.81 -26.16
CA GLY A 6 4.17 9.67 -24.97
C GLY A 6 4.45 10.64 -23.82
N LEU A 7 5.46 11.52 -23.91
CA LEU A 7 5.70 12.53 -22.88
C LEU A 7 4.77 13.75 -23.06
N ASN A 8 3.94 14.04 -22.06
CA ASN A 8 3.12 15.25 -22.08
C ASN A 8 3.92 16.45 -21.56
N TYR A 9 4.63 17.12 -22.47
CA TYR A 9 5.47 18.27 -22.15
C TYR A 9 4.73 19.42 -21.46
N ARG A 10 3.41 19.58 -21.68
CA ARG A 10 2.62 20.62 -21.00
C ARG A 10 2.52 20.38 -19.50
N LYS A 11 2.41 19.11 -19.10
CA LYS A 11 2.31 18.75 -17.68
C LYS A 11 3.66 18.88 -16.95
N LEU A 12 4.78 18.92 -17.67
CA LEU A 12 6.10 19.11 -17.06
C LEU A 12 6.36 20.54 -16.56
N THR A 13 5.62 21.51 -17.09
CA THR A 13 5.74 22.94 -16.74
C THR A 13 4.55 23.44 -15.94
N ASP A 14 3.61 22.55 -15.62
CA ASP A 14 2.43 22.84 -14.82
C ASP A 14 2.76 22.67 -13.34
N GLU A 15 2.56 23.73 -12.55
CA GLU A 15 2.87 23.75 -11.11
C GLU A 15 1.97 22.81 -10.29
N SER A 16 0.83 22.39 -10.85
CA SER A 16 -0.11 21.47 -10.20
C SER A 16 0.23 19.98 -10.42
N SER A 17 1.18 19.69 -11.32
CA SER A 17 1.56 18.33 -11.69
C SER A 17 2.97 18.01 -11.20
N ASP A 18 3.19 16.79 -10.68
CA ASP A 18 4.55 16.34 -10.32
C ASP A 18 5.34 15.96 -11.59
N PRO A 19 6.36 16.74 -12.00
CA PRO A 19 7.18 16.41 -13.17
C PRO A 19 7.93 15.08 -13.04
N LEU A 20 8.27 14.64 -11.83
CA LEU A 20 9.00 13.38 -11.65
C LEU A 20 8.14 12.17 -12.02
N LEU A 21 6.84 12.20 -11.70
CA LEU A 21 5.89 11.17 -12.12
C LEU A 21 5.72 11.13 -13.65
N ILE A 22 5.79 12.29 -14.30
CA ILE A 22 5.66 12.40 -15.76
C ILE A 22 6.93 11.93 -16.47
N LEU A 23 8.11 12.19 -15.89
CA LEU A 23 9.39 11.75 -16.43
C LEU A 23 9.62 10.24 -16.25
N GLN A 24 9.15 9.66 -15.15
CA GLN A 24 9.43 8.27 -14.78
C GLN A 24 9.29 7.26 -15.95
N PRO A 25 8.19 7.24 -16.75
CA PRO A 25 8.02 6.26 -17.80
C PRO A 25 9.06 6.35 -18.91
N VAL A 26 9.58 7.54 -19.20
CA VAL A 26 10.54 7.77 -20.30
C VAL A 26 12.00 7.66 -19.89
N LEU A 27 12.31 7.68 -18.59
CA LEU A 27 13.69 7.63 -18.11
C LEU A 27 14.32 6.27 -18.44
N THR A 28 15.51 6.31 -19.02
CA THR A 28 16.34 5.16 -19.39
C THR A 28 17.80 5.46 -19.13
N SER A 29 18.64 4.42 -19.10
CA SER A 29 20.10 4.52 -19.00
C SER A 29 20.72 5.42 -20.08
N GLN A 30 20.07 5.54 -21.24
CA GLN A 30 20.54 6.36 -22.36
C GLN A 30 20.24 7.86 -22.20
N ASN A 31 19.15 8.23 -21.51
CA ASN A 31 18.67 9.61 -21.48
C ASN A 31 18.70 10.27 -20.09
N VAL A 32 18.82 9.50 -19.00
CA VAL A 32 18.73 10.02 -17.62
C VAL A 32 19.72 11.13 -17.36
N LEU A 33 20.97 11.01 -17.83
CA LEU A 33 22.00 12.04 -17.68
C LEU A 33 21.64 13.34 -18.42
N SER A 34 21.03 13.23 -19.59
CA SER A 34 20.64 14.40 -20.40
C SER A 34 19.44 15.10 -19.77
N ILE A 35 18.47 14.33 -19.28
CA ILE A 35 17.27 14.88 -18.62
C ILE A 35 17.64 15.49 -17.27
N SER A 36 18.52 14.87 -16.48
CA SER A 36 18.94 15.39 -15.18
C SER A 36 19.66 16.75 -15.30
N LYS A 37 20.37 17.00 -16.39
CA LYS A 37 20.99 18.32 -16.66
C LYS A 37 19.96 19.42 -16.94
N LEU A 38 18.74 19.05 -17.32
CA LEU A 38 17.62 19.95 -17.57
C LEU A 38 16.70 20.09 -16.35
N SER A 39 16.96 19.39 -15.24
CA SER A 39 16.07 19.36 -14.07
C SER A 39 15.84 20.76 -13.47
N ASN A 40 16.87 21.60 -13.45
CA ASN A 40 16.80 22.97 -12.93
C ASN A 40 15.92 23.91 -13.77
N ARG A 41 15.34 23.42 -14.89
CA ARG A 41 14.36 24.15 -15.70
C ARG A 41 12.92 23.69 -15.44
N LEU A 42 12.74 22.65 -14.64
CA LEU A 42 11.45 22.07 -14.33
C LEU A 42 11.05 22.50 -12.91
N PRO A 43 9.79 22.95 -12.72
CA PRO A 43 9.30 23.35 -11.40
C PRO A 43 9.27 22.15 -10.46
N ALA A 44 9.67 22.31 -9.21
CA ALA A 44 9.42 21.30 -8.19
C ALA A 44 7.95 21.34 -7.75
N LEU A 45 7.41 20.20 -7.29
CA LEU A 45 6.05 20.13 -6.77
C LEU A 45 5.90 21.03 -5.53
N GLY A 46 4.81 21.81 -5.45
CA GLY A 46 4.45 22.54 -4.24
C GLY A 46 4.65 24.07 -4.28
N GLY A 47 4.77 24.68 -5.47
CA GLY A 47 4.59 26.13 -5.65
C GLY A 47 5.50 27.00 -4.78
N GLY A 48 6.77 27.13 -5.18
CA GLY A 48 7.73 27.98 -4.44
C GLY A 48 8.93 28.44 -5.25
N GLY A 49 8.86 28.38 -6.59
CA GLY A 49 10.00 28.70 -7.47
C GLY A 49 11.19 27.74 -7.37
N ALA A 50 11.10 26.70 -6.52
CA ALA A 50 12.09 25.62 -6.45
C ALA A 50 12.05 24.80 -7.74
N THR A 51 13.20 24.27 -8.14
CA THR A 51 13.35 23.46 -9.36
C THR A 51 13.81 22.05 -9.00
N LEU A 52 13.58 21.10 -9.90
CA LEU A 52 14.02 19.72 -9.68
C LEU A 52 15.54 19.63 -9.59
N SER A 53 16.03 18.81 -8.66
CA SER A 53 17.45 18.48 -8.58
C SER A 53 17.82 17.37 -9.59
N PRO A 54 19.06 17.35 -10.11
CA PRO A 54 19.54 16.24 -10.92
C PRO A 54 19.50 14.90 -10.16
N SER A 55 19.67 14.95 -8.84
CA SER A 55 19.63 13.78 -7.96
C SER A 55 18.24 13.16 -7.89
N ALA A 56 17.18 13.96 -7.80
CA ALA A 56 15.79 13.47 -7.77
C ALA A 56 15.42 12.73 -9.07
N VAL A 57 15.88 13.24 -10.23
CA VAL A 57 15.69 12.56 -11.53
C VAL A 57 16.38 11.19 -11.54
N HIS A 58 17.61 11.10 -11.01
CA HIS A 58 18.31 9.82 -10.90
C HIS A 58 17.63 8.87 -9.92
N ALA A 59 17.14 9.35 -8.77
CA ALA A 59 16.46 8.50 -7.79
C ALA A 59 15.19 7.86 -8.37
N VAL A 60 14.40 8.62 -9.13
CA VAL A 60 13.20 8.11 -9.81
C VAL A 60 13.55 7.09 -10.89
N TRP A 61 14.59 7.36 -11.68
CA TRP A 61 15.10 6.38 -12.65
C TRP A 61 15.62 5.11 -11.98
N LEU A 62 16.36 5.21 -10.87
CA LEU A 62 16.89 4.06 -10.14
C LEU A 62 15.78 3.20 -9.54
N LYS A 63 14.72 3.81 -9.00
CA LYS A 63 13.52 3.09 -8.58
C LYS A 63 12.90 2.30 -9.75
N LYS A 64 12.77 2.93 -10.92
CA LYS A 64 12.28 2.25 -12.14
C LYS A 64 13.23 1.12 -12.58
N LEU A 65 14.53 1.37 -12.62
CA LEU A 65 15.56 0.39 -13.00
C LEU A 65 15.49 -0.85 -12.10
N PHE A 66 15.35 -0.66 -10.79
CA PHE A 66 15.26 -1.76 -9.84
C PHE A 66 14.00 -2.62 -10.07
N TRP A 67 12.84 -2.00 -10.21
CA TRP A 67 11.56 -2.73 -10.25
C TRP A 67 11.16 -3.22 -11.64
N LYS A 68 11.47 -2.45 -12.68
CA LYS A 68 10.99 -2.68 -14.06
C LYS A 68 12.12 -3.01 -15.02
N GLY A 69 13.37 -2.80 -14.61
CA GLY A 69 14.53 -2.96 -15.46
C GLY A 69 14.78 -1.74 -16.36
N ASP A 70 15.70 -1.94 -17.30
CA ASP A 70 16.10 -0.99 -18.32
C ASP A 70 16.57 -1.76 -19.57
N PRO A 71 16.21 -1.32 -20.80
CA PRO A 71 16.54 -2.05 -22.02
C PRO A 71 18.02 -2.42 -22.20
N GLN A 72 18.95 -1.62 -21.63
CA GLN A 72 20.39 -1.86 -21.75
C GLN A 72 21.01 -2.49 -20.52
N LEU A 73 20.56 -2.09 -19.32
CA LEU A 73 21.19 -2.53 -18.07
C LEU A 73 20.54 -3.79 -17.48
N LEU A 74 19.20 -3.87 -17.51
CA LEU A 74 18.41 -4.95 -16.90
C LEU A 74 17.19 -5.25 -17.79
N LYS A 75 17.38 -6.11 -18.79
CA LYS A 75 16.41 -6.31 -19.89
C LYS A 75 15.01 -6.79 -19.46
N ARG A 76 14.91 -7.39 -18.27
CA ARG A 76 13.65 -7.88 -17.70
C ARG A 76 13.54 -7.48 -16.22
N PRO A 77 12.31 -7.34 -15.69
CA PRO A 77 12.09 -7.19 -14.27
C PRO A 77 12.67 -8.38 -13.49
N PRO A 78 13.30 -8.15 -12.33
CA PRO A 78 13.74 -9.22 -11.43
C PRO A 78 12.55 -10.00 -10.88
N GLN A 79 12.71 -11.32 -10.72
CA GLN A 79 11.66 -12.24 -10.24
C GLN A 79 12.08 -13.11 -9.06
N SER A 80 13.33 -12.99 -8.59
CA SER A 80 13.84 -13.75 -7.45
C SER A 80 14.72 -12.88 -6.57
N ASN A 81 14.91 -13.29 -5.30
CA ASN A 81 15.80 -12.58 -4.37
C ASN A 81 17.20 -12.33 -4.97
N GLN A 82 17.76 -13.30 -5.70
CA GLN A 82 19.07 -13.15 -6.34
C GLN A 82 19.04 -12.12 -7.48
N GLU A 83 17.97 -12.10 -8.27
CA GLU A 83 17.79 -11.11 -9.34
C GLU A 83 17.56 -9.70 -8.78
N TYR A 84 16.82 -9.55 -7.68
CA TYR A 84 16.68 -8.26 -6.98
C TYR A 84 18.01 -7.76 -6.41
N LEU A 85 18.83 -8.64 -5.84
CA LEU A 85 20.17 -8.28 -5.38
C LEU A 85 21.06 -7.84 -6.55
N HIS A 86 20.97 -8.52 -7.69
CA HIS A 86 21.68 -8.10 -8.91
C HIS A 86 21.17 -6.75 -9.45
N ALA A 87 19.85 -6.52 -9.40
CA ALA A 87 19.25 -5.24 -9.77
C ALA A 87 19.77 -4.11 -8.86
N TYR A 88 19.84 -4.36 -7.54
CA TYR A 88 20.45 -3.43 -6.60
C TYR A 88 21.94 -3.19 -6.91
N ASP A 89 22.73 -4.23 -7.18
CA ASP A 89 24.15 -4.07 -7.53
C ASP A 89 24.32 -3.19 -8.78
N THR A 90 23.39 -3.29 -9.74
CA THR A 90 23.36 -2.42 -10.92
C THR A 90 23.01 -0.97 -10.55
N CYS A 91 22.00 -0.76 -9.70
CA CYS A 91 21.64 0.56 -9.19
C CYS A 91 22.78 1.21 -8.38
N SER A 92 23.49 0.41 -7.60
CA SER A 92 24.54 0.87 -6.66
C SER A 92 25.67 1.65 -7.34
N LYS A 93 25.91 1.37 -8.63
CA LYS A 93 26.91 2.05 -9.48
C LYS A 93 26.60 3.53 -9.72
N TYR A 94 25.38 3.96 -9.46
CA TYR A 94 24.89 5.32 -9.70
C TYR A 94 24.57 6.08 -8.41
N LEU A 95 24.85 5.52 -7.22
CA LEU A 95 24.60 6.19 -5.94
C LEU A 95 25.44 7.46 -5.76
N ASP A 96 26.56 7.58 -6.48
CA ASP A 96 27.38 8.80 -6.50
C ASP A 96 26.69 9.99 -7.22
N ARG A 97 25.58 9.72 -7.92
CA ARG A 97 24.72 10.74 -8.55
C ARG A 97 23.64 11.27 -7.60
N LEU A 98 23.48 10.65 -6.43
CA LEU A 98 22.45 11.01 -5.47
C LEU A 98 23.02 11.84 -4.33
N VAL A 99 22.25 12.82 -3.89
CA VAL A 99 22.45 13.43 -2.57
C VAL A 99 21.95 12.46 -1.48
N PRO A 100 22.42 12.59 -0.23
CA PRO A 100 22.07 11.65 0.84
C PRO A 100 20.56 11.46 1.04
N ALA A 101 19.76 12.53 1.00
CA ALA A 101 18.30 12.43 1.15
C ALA A 101 17.64 11.56 0.06
N ASP A 102 17.98 11.81 -1.20
CA ASP A 102 17.43 11.07 -2.35
C ASP A 102 17.90 9.61 -2.37
N ALA A 103 19.14 9.35 -1.91
CA ALA A 103 19.65 7.99 -1.76
C ALA A 103 18.84 7.21 -0.71
N VAL A 104 18.55 7.82 0.44
CA VAL A 104 17.70 7.22 1.48
C VAL A 104 16.30 6.95 0.94
N HIS A 105 15.67 7.93 0.29
CA HIS A 105 14.34 7.75 -0.28
C HIS A 105 14.28 6.63 -1.33
N PHE A 106 15.29 6.55 -2.21
CA PHE A 106 15.42 5.44 -3.16
C PHE A 106 15.52 4.09 -2.44
N LEU A 107 16.40 3.97 -1.44
CA LEU A 107 16.61 2.73 -0.69
C LEU A 107 15.33 2.30 0.03
N ASP A 108 14.64 3.23 0.71
CA ASP A 108 13.36 2.94 1.37
C ASP A 108 12.30 2.45 0.37
N SER A 109 12.28 3.02 -0.84
CA SER A 109 11.33 2.60 -1.89
C SER A 109 11.55 1.17 -2.39
N ILE A 110 12.72 0.58 -2.16
CA ILE A 110 13.07 -0.79 -2.57
C ILE A 110 13.19 -1.76 -1.38
N THR A 111 13.14 -1.30 -0.13
CA THR A 111 13.23 -2.16 1.07
C THR A 111 12.06 -2.04 2.04
N PHE A 112 11.36 -0.91 2.08
CA PHE A 112 10.24 -0.64 3.02
C PHE A 112 8.97 -0.17 2.29
N SER A 113 8.76 -0.66 1.06
CA SER A 113 7.54 -0.47 0.28
C SER A 113 6.69 -1.74 0.27
N PRO A 114 5.37 -1.66 -0.05
CA PRO A 114 4.54 -2.84 -0.22
C PRO A 114 5.12 -3.84 -1.22
N ASP A 115 5.58 -3.36 -2.39
CA ASP A 115 6.24 -4.21 -3.40
C ASP A 115 7.49 -4.91 -2.83
N ALA A 116 8.25 -4.25 -1.95
CA ALA A 116 9.42 -4.84 -1.29
C ALA A 116 9.05 -5.91 -0.27
N ALA A 117 8.00 -5.68 0.52
CA ALA A 117 7.51 -6.67 1.48
C ALA A 117 6.91 -7.90 0.78
N GLU A 118 6.32 -7.71 -0.41
CA GLU A 118 5.72 -8.78 -1.21
C GLU A 118 6.78 -9.62 -1.95
N HIS A 119 7.75 -8.97 -2.61
CA HIS A 119 8.65 -9.66 -3.53
C HIS A 119 10.03 -10.00 -2.95
N LEU A 120 10.47 -9.32 -1.88
CA LEU A 120 11.77 -9.54 -1.26
C LEU A 120 11.64 -10.18 0.12
N SER A 121 12.39 -11.25 0.32
CA SER A 121 12.60 -11.80 1.67
C SER A 121 13.27 -10.78 2.58
N ILE A 122 13.06 -10.91 3.90
CA ILE A 122 13.75 -10.10 4.93
C ILE A 122 15.27 -10.17 4.71
N GLN A 123 15.81 -11.35 4.39
CA GLN A 123 17.24 -11.54 4.15
C GLN A 123 17.75 -10.77 2.93
N ALA A 124 17.01 -10.76 1.82
CA ALA A 124 17.39 -9.98 0.64
C ALA A 124 17.37 -8.48 0.93
N ARG A 125 16.36 -7.98 1.67
CA ARG A 125 16.30 -6.57 2.09
C ARG A 125 17.45 -6.20 3.03
N SER A 126 17.81 -7.08 3.98
CA SER A 126 18.98 -6.88 4.85
C SER A 126 20.29 -6.79 4.07
N GLU A 127 20.47 -7.63 3.04
CA GLU A 127 21.64 -7.57 2.18
C GLU A 127 21.70 -6.29 1.32
N VAL A 128 20.56 -5.80 0.82
CA VAL A 128 20.47 -4.49 0.15
C VAL A 128 20.94 -3.37 1.09
N ILE A 129 20.37 -3.28 2.30
CA ILE A 129 20.71 -2.22 3.28
C ILE A 129 22.19 -2.31 3.69
N LYS A 130 22.72 -3.52 3.89
CA LYS A 130 24.13 -3.75 4.22
C LYS A 130 25.07 -3.25 3.13
N ARG A 131 24.79 -3.59 1.86
CA ARG A 131 25.59 -3.13 0.71
C ARG A 131 25.46 -1.61 0.52
N ALA A 132 24.26 -1.05 0.69
CA ALA A 132 24.01 0.39 0.63
C ALA A 132 24.77 1.16 1.70
N THR A 133 24.77 0.66 2.94
CA THR A 133 25.53 1.24 4.05
C THR A 133 27.02 1.31 3.73
N LYS A 134 27.58 0.26 3.12
CA LYS A 134 28.99 0.25 2.68
C LYS A 134 29.23 1.29 1.57
N ALA A 135 28.37 1.34 0.56
CA ALA A 135 28.50 2.27 -0.56
C ALA A 135 28.41 3.74 -0.10
N LEU A 136 27.40 4.09 0.70
CA LEU A 136 27.23 5.45 1.22
C LEU A 136 28.37 5.88 2.14
N ARG A 137 28.92 4.96 2.94
CA ARG A 137 30.11 5.25 3.77
C ARG A 137 31.30 5.63 2.89
N GLN A 138 31.58 4.85 1.85
CA GLN A 138 32.67 5.14 0.92
C GLN A 138 32.47 6.45 0.17
N LEU A 139 31.22 6.79 -0.20
CA LEU A 139 30.89 8.07 -0.83
C LEU A 139 31.09 9.24 0.15
N GLY A 140 30.64 9.12 1.39
CA GLY A 140 30.84 10.11 2.44
C GLY A 140 32.33 10.39 2.72
N GLU A 141 33.16 9.35 2.79
CA GLU A 141 34.61 9.47 2.94
C GLU A 141 35.27 10.18 1.74
N LYS A 142 34.87 9.83 0.51
CA LYS A 142 35.33 10.50 -0.72
C LYS A 142 34.92 11.97 -0.77
N SER A 143 33.75 12.30 -0.24
CA SER A 143 33.28 13.69 -0.15
C SER A 143 34.10 14.49 0.86
N LYS A 144 34.34 13.94 2.05
CA LYS A 144 35.16 14.58 3.11
C LYS A 144 36.59 14.85 2.63
N LYS A 145 37.21 13.92 1.89
CA LYS A 145 38.55 14.12 1.30
C LYS A 145 38.61 15.28 0.30
N ARG A 146 37.60 15.40 -0.58
CA ARG A 146 37.53 16.50 -1.56
C ARG A 146 37.36 17.87 -0.91
N VAL A 147 36.67 17.95 0.23
CA VAL A 147 36.48 19.19 1.00
C VAL A 147 37.75 19.56 1.79
N GLY A 148 38.51 18.57 2.28
CA GLY A 148 39.75 18.80 3.04
C GLY A 148 40.92 19.38 2.23
N GLU A 149 40.89 19.31 0.90
CA GLU A 149 41.95 19.83 0.02
C GLU A 149 41.70 21.28 -0.46
N GLY A 150 40.53 21.87 -0.18
CA GLY A 150 40.19 23.25 -0.53
C GLY A 150 39.45 23.94 0.62
N GLY A 151 40.17 24.73 1.41
CA GLY A 151 39.65 25.39 2.61
C GLY A 151 38.41 26.25 2.34
N GLY A 152 37.36 26.01 3.12
CA GLY A 152 36.13 26.78 3.14
C GLY A 152 35.00 25.98 3.81
N GLU A 153 34.51 26.46 4.93
CA GLU A 153 33.41 25.88 5.70
C GLU A 153 32.09 25.94 4.92
N GLN A 154 31.86 24.96 4.06
CA GLN A 154 30.52 24.59 3.61
C GLN A 154 30.40 23.08 3.73
N GLY A 155 30.12 22.61 4.96
CA GLY A 155 29.70 21.23 5.17
C GLY A 155 28.52 20.97 4.24
N GLY A 156 28.67 20.02 3.31
CA GLY A 156 27.73 19.78 2.23
C GLY A 156 26.35 19.34 2.73
N LEU A 157 25.51 20.32 3.05
CA LEU A 157 24.07 20.17 3.20
C LEU A 157 23.47 20.15 1.79
N ASP A 158 22.69 19.12 1.47
CA ASP A 158 21.88 19.10 0.26
C ASP A 158 20.65 20.03 0.41
N ALA A 159 19.79 20.14 -0.61
CA ALA A 159 18.59 20.99 -0.55
C ALA A 159 17.60 20.60 0.57
N ALA A 160 17.70 19.37 1.10
CA ALA A 160 16.93 18.87 2.24
C ALA A 160 17.74 18.92 3.57
N GLY A 161 19.00 19.35 3.51
CA GLY A 161 19.91 19.42 4.64
C GLY A 161 20.46 18.07 5.13
N MET A 162 20.25 16.96 4.42
CA MET A 162 20.68 15.65 4.91
C MET A 162 22.17 15.39 4.60
N THR A 163 22.91 15.03 5.65
CA THR A 163 24.32 14.64 5.55
C THR A 163 24.48 13.14 5.33
N PHE A 164 25.66 12.71 4.87
CA PHE A 164 25.99 11.27 4.79
C PHE A 164 25.97 10.58 6.17
N ASP A 165 26.30 11.28 7.25
CA ASP A 165 26.30 10.69 8.60
C ASP A 165 24.86 10.46 9.10
N GLU A 166 23.91 11.33 8.76
CA GLU A 166 22.48 11.14 9.00
C GLU A 166 21.90 10.01 8.15
N ALA A 167 22.24 9.96 6.86
CA ALA A 167 21.83 8.85 5.98
C ALA A 167 22.36 7.50 6.48
N LEU A 168 23.61 7.44 6.96
CA LEU A 168 24.16 6.22 7.57
C LEU A 168 23.45 5.86 8.89
N THR A 169 23.01 6.84 9.68
CA THR A 169 22.20 6.62 10.88
C THR A 169 20.82 6.06 10.51
N HIS A 170 20.21 6.59 9.45
CA HIS A 170 18.96 6.09 8.90
C HIS A 170 19.06 4.61 8.46
N LEU A 171 20.14 4.24 7.75
CA LEU A 171 20.36 2.85 7.34
C LEU A 171 20.69 1.93 8.52
N LYS A 172 21.36 2.40 9.57
CA LYS A 172 21.55 1.61 10.79
C LYS A 172 20.22 1.28 11.47
N GLN A 173 19.31 2.24 11.58
CA GLN A 173 17.96 1.98 12.07
C GLN A 173 17.23 0.98 11.17
N SER A 174 17.39 1.10 9.85
CA SER A 174 16.79 0.18 8.88
C SER A 174 17.26 -1.26 9.08
N THR A 175 18.58 -1.48 9.28
CA THR A 175 19.13 -2.79 9.61
C THR A 175 18.53 -3.33 10.91
N ALA A 176 18.58 -2.53 11.97
CA ALA A 176 18.08 -2.94 13.28
C ALA A 176 16.58 -3.29 13.22
N HIS A 177 15.79 -2.55 12.43
CA HIS A 177 14.38 -2.84 12.24
C HIS A 177 14.15 -4.18 11.52
N LEU A 178 14.88 -4.46 10.43
CA LEU A 178 14.77 -5.73 9.71
C LEU A 178 15.07 -6.94 10.61
N ASP A 179 16.00 -6.80 11.55
CA ASP A 179 16.29 -7.85 12.55
C ASP A 179 15.08 -8.13 13.45
N THR A 180 14.27 -7.11 13.76
CA THR A 180 13.04 -7.27 14.57
C THR A 180 11.93 -8.02 13.86
N LEU A 181 11.94 -8.12 12.52
CA LEU A 181 10.87 -8.80 11.77
C LEU A 181 10.86 -10.32 12.00
N SER A 182 11.94 -10.87 12.55
CA SER A 182 12.03 -12.26 12.98
C SER A 182 11.65 -12.47 14.46
N HIS A 183 11.30 -11.39 15.18
CA HIS A 183 10.91 -11.46 16.59
C HIS A 183 9.58 -12.21 16.74
N ALA A 184 9.49 -13.07 17.77
CA ALA A 184 8.34 -13.94 17.98
C ALA A 184 7.00 -13.19 18.03
N PHE A 185 6.97 -12.03 18.70
CA PHE A 185 5.79 -11.16 18.72
C PHE A 185 5.41 -10.64 17.33
N ILE A 186 6.36 -10.21 16.50
CA ILE A 186 6.05 -9.69 15.16
C ILE A 186 5.54 -10.79 14.23
N LEU A 187 6.09 -12.01 14.38
CA LEU A 187 5.62 -13.18 13.68
C LEU A 187 4.19 -13.56 14.10
N SER A 188 3.85 -13.49 15.40
CA SER A 188 2.49 -13.79 15.86
C SER A 188 1.42 -12.79 15.37
N LEU A 189 1.82 -11.58 14.96
CA LEU A 189 0.92 -10.62 14.32
C LEU A 189 0.49 -11.05 12.90
N LYS A 190 1.23 -11.96 12.23
CA LYS A 190 0.92 -12.41 10.86
C LYS A 190 -0.35 -13.25 10.77
N ASP A 191 -0.66 -14.00 11.84
CA ASP A 191 -1.83 -14.87 11.89
C ASP A 191 -3.12 -14.11 12.19
N SER A 192 -3.02 -12.81 12.46
CA SER A 192 -4.18 -11.96 12.69
C SER A 192 -4.84 -11.57 11.35
N ARG A 193 -6.17 -11.37 11.36
CA ARG A 193 -6.90 -10.86 10.18
C ARG A 193 -6.55 -9.40 9.84
N GLN A 194 -5.74 -8.76 10.66
CA GLN A 194 -5.43 -7.34 10.62
C GLN A 194 -4.00 -7.12 10.10
N PRO A 195 -3.73 -6.01 9.39
CA PRO A 195 -2.47 -5.82 8.70
C PRO A 195 -1.31 -5.37 9.62
N TYR A 196 -1.34 -5.62 10.94
CA TYR A 196 -0.35 -5.05 11.86
C TYR A 196 1.09 -5.48 11.56
N SER A 197 1.31 -6.74 11.18
CA SER A 197 2.65 -7.22 10.82
C SER A 197 3.20 -6.47 9.59
N GLN A 198 2.35 -6.26 8.58
CA GLN A 198 2.71 -5.51 7.38
C GLN A 198 2.94 -4.02 7.68
N LEU A 199 2.06 -3.40 8.46
CA LEU A 199 2.21 -2.01 8.90
C LEU A 199 3.49 -1.81 9.71
N TYR A 200 3.84 -2.78 10.56
CA TYR A 200 5.08 -2.75 11.32
C TYR A 200 6.29 -2.87 10.39
N ASP A 201 6.29 -3.81 9.44
CA ASP A 201 7.36 -3.98 8.44
C ASP A 201 7.60 -2.68 7.65
N LEU A 202 6.54 -2.06 7.14
CA LEU A 202 6.62 -0.79 6.41
C LEU A 202 6.95 0.41 7.31
N SER A 203 6.85 0.26 8.62
CA SER A 203 7.13 1.34 9.56
C SER A 203 8.62 1.68 9.64
N ARG A 204 9.52 0.71 9.39
CA ARG A 204 10.97 0.86 9.60
C ARG A 204 11.32 1.30 11.05
N SER A 205 10.44 0.99 11.99
CA SER A 205 10.46 1.53 13.36
C SER A 205 10.51 3.07 13.43
N GLU A 206 9.96 3.77 12.45
CA GLU A 206 9.79 5.21 12.50
C GLU A 206 8.79 5.59 13.58
N ARG A 207 9.17 6.55 14.43
CA ARG A 207 8.39 6.98 15.59
C ARG A 207 6.92 7.24 15.25
N SER A 208 6.65 8.02 14.21
CA SER A 208 5.29 8.38 13.78
C SER A 208 4.50 7.16 13.30
N LYS A 209 5.11 6.30 12.48
CA LYS A 209 4.44 5.11 11.93
C LYS A 209 4.18 4.04 13.00
N VAL A 210 5.14 3.81 13.90
CA VAL A 210 4.97 2.90 15.04
C VAL A 210 3.90 3.42 15.99
N HIS A 211 3.87 4.74 16.23
CA HIS A 211 2.82 5.36 17.02
C HIS A 211 1.44 5.14 16.41
N GLU A 212 1.31 5.43 15.12
CA GLU A 212 0.06 5.29 14.38
C GLU A 212 -0.44 3.84 14.40
N LEU A 213 0.47 2.88 14.24
CA LEU A 213 0.17 1.46 14.38
C LEU A 213 -0.28 1.12 15.82
N ALA A 214 0.41 1.63 16.83
CA ALA A 214 0.07 1.40 18.24
C ALA A 214 -1.33 1.98 18.59
N VAL A 215 -1.64 3.18 18.08
CA VAL A 215 -2.96 3.81 18.22
C VAL A 215 -4.02 2.97 17.51
N THR A 216 -3.73 2.48 16.30
CA THR A 216 -4.65 1.60 15.55
C THR A 216 -4.93 0.31 16.33
N MET A 217 -3.90 -0.33 16.89
CA MET A 217 -4.07 -1.51 17.74
C MET A 217 -4.93 -1.21 18.98
N ALA A 218 -4.78 -0.04 19.59
CA ALA A 218 -5.59 0.39 20.72
C ALA A 218 -7.06 0.61 20.33
N THR A 219 -7.31 1.29 19.20
CA THR A 219 -8.68 1.54 18.71
C THR A 219 -9.37 0.26 18.24
N ASP A 220 -8.61 -0.72 17.77
CA ASP A 220 -9.09 -2.05 17.41
C ASP A 220 -9.32 -2.96 18.63
N GLY A 221 -9.07 -2.45 19.84
CA GLY A 221 -9.32 -3.18 21.09
C GLY A 221 -8.29 -4.28 21.39
N LYS A 222 -7.06 -4.18 20.87
CA LYS A 222 -6.00 -5.13 21.22
C LYS A 222 -5.55 -4.99 22.68
N PRO A 223 -5.10 -6.09 23.32
CA PRO A 223 -4.59 -6.03 24.68
C PRO A 223 -3.46 -5.01 24.84
N LEU A 224 -3.42 -4.30 25.97
CA LEU A 224 -2.38 -3.31 26.25
C LEU A 224 -0.97 -3.90 26.22
N GLU A 225 -0.82 -5.18 26.59
CA GLU A 225 0.44 -5.91 26.51
C GLU A 225 0.96 -6.00 25.07
N PHE A 226 0.09 -6.12 24.07
CA PHE A 226 0.51 -6.16 22.66
C PHE A 226 1.05 -4.79 22.22
N ILE A 227 0.43 -3.71 22.68
CA ILE A 227 0.90 -2.34 22.42
C ILE A 227 2.25 -2.13 23.11
N GLY A 228 2.37 -2.56 24.38
CA GLY A 228 3.62 -2.50 25.13
C GLY A 228 4.75 -3.29 24.47
N GLU A 229 4.44 -4.50 23.98
CA GLU A 229 5.40 -5.35 23.28
C GLU A 229 5.82 -4.75 21.93
N LEU A 230 4.88 -4.19 21.15
CA LEU A 230 5.19 -3.48 19.91
C LEU A 230 6.19 -2.35 20.15
N LEU A 231 5.93 -1.51 21.17
CA LEU A 231 6.81 -0.39 21.52
C LEU A 231 8.17 -0.85 22.04
N ARG A 232 8.26 -2.03 22.66
CA ARG A 232 9.51 -2.62 23.14
C ARG A 232 10.35 -3.22 22.02
N VAL A 233 9.71 -3.88 21.07
CA VAL A 233 10.37 -4.54 19.93
C VAL A 233 10.86 -3.51 18.91
N ALA A 234 10.11 -2.43 18.70
CA ALA A 234 10.49 -1.35 17.80
C ALA A 234 11.82 -0.69 18.22
N VAL A 235 12.67 -0.42 17.23
CA VAL A 235 14.01 0.15 17.45
C VAL A 235 14.06 1.66 17.25
N GLY A 236 14.95 2.33 17.98
CA GLY A 236 15.18 3.77 17.85
C GLY A 236 14.50 4.61 18.93
N PRO A 237 14.67 5.95 18.90
CA PRO A 237 14.19 6.85 19.94
C PRO A 237 12.69 7.11 19.78
N LEU A 238 11.86 6.13 20.16
CA LEU A 238 10.41 6.23 20.08
C LEU A 238 9.87 7.25 21.08
N ASN A 239 10.44 7.31 22.29
CA ASN A 239 9.99 8.18 23.39
C ASN A 239 8.47 8.11 23.62
N GLN A 240 7.88 6.93 23.40
CA GLN A 240 6.45 6.68 23.52
C GLN A 240 6.17 5.69 24.63
N SER A 241 5.05 5.92 25.31
CA SER A 241 4.54 5.01 26.33
C SER A 241 3.15 4.52 25.93
N VAL A 242 2.72 3.41 26.51
CA VAL A 242 1.33 2.94 26.35
C VAL A 242 0.34 4.03 26.76
N LYS A 243 0.65 4.82 27.81
CA LYS A 243 -0.18 5.95 28.25
C LYS A 243 -0.36 7.01 27.17
N THR A 244 0.71 7.37 26.45
CA THR A 244 0.61 8.36 25.36
C THR A 244 -0.23 7.83 24.22
N VAL A 245 -0.02 6.57 23.82
CA VAL A 245 -0.81 5.90 22.77
C VAL A 245 -2.29 5.85 23.14
N LEU A 246 -2.62 5.52 24.40
CA LEU A 246 -4.01 5.43 24.84
C LEU A 246 -4.73 6.77 24.84
N ARG A 247 -4.06 7.85 25.28
CA ARG A 247 -4.65 9.19 25.21
C ARG A 247 -4.98 9.55 23.75
N ASP A 248 -4.03 9.34 22.85
CA ASP A 248 -4.19 9.73 21.44
C ASP A 248 -5.26 8.84 20.75
N ALA A 249 -5.39 7.57 21.15
CA ALA A 249 -6.48 6.68 20.74
C ALA A 249 -7.85 7.14 21.24
N VAL A 250 -7.96 7.56 22.51
CA VAL A 250 -9.21 8.11 23.07
C VAL A 250 -9.59 9.40 22.34
N GLU A 251 -8.63 10.30 22.10
CA GLU A 251 -8.87 11.52 21.33
C GLU A 251 -9.39 11.22 19.92
N ARG A 252 -8.82 10.21 19.24
CA ARG A 252 -9.30 9.74 17.93
C ARG A 252 -10.74 9.21 17.98
N VAL A 253 -11.08 8.40 18.97
CA VAL A 253 -12.44 7.87 19.15
C VAL A 253 -13.42 9.00 19.45
N VAL A 254 -13.07 9.93 20.33
CA VAL A 254 -13.91 11.09 20.65
C VAL A 254 -14.13 11.97 19.42
N ALA A 255 -13.09 12.21 18.61
CA ALA A 255 -13.21 12.96 17.37
C ALA A 255 -14.16 12.28 16.37
N ALA A 256 -14.04 10.95 16.21
CA ALA A 256 -14.93 10.18 15.34
C ALA A 256 -16.39 10.24 15.81
N LEU A 257 -16.65 10.12 17.12
CA LEU A 257 -18.00 10.21 17.68
C LEU A 257 -18.60 11.61 17.53
N ARG A 258 -17.81 12.67 17.70
CA ARG A 258 -18.25 14.06 17.46
C ARG A 258 -18.66 14.28 16.01
N TRP A 259 -17.85 13.78 15.08
CA TRP A 259 -18.14 13.85 13.65
C TRP A 259 -19.42 13.10 13.26
N VAL A 260 -19.65 11.91 13.83
CA VAL A 260 -20.89 11.16 13.61
C VAL A 260 -22.10 11.94 14.12
N LYS A 261 -22.01 12.55 15.30
CA LYS A 261 -23.08 13.39 15.85
C LYS A 261 -23.39 14.61 14.97
N GLU A 262 -22.37 15.30 14.48
CA GLU A 262 -22.56 16.45 13.57
C GLU A 262 -23.29 16.04 12.28
N LYS A 263 -22.95 14.86 11.73
CA LYS A 263 -23.66 14.32 10.56
C LYS A 263 -25.10 13.94 10.88
N GLU A 264 -25.38 13.34 12.03
CA GLU A 264 -26.74 12.99 12.44
C GLU A 264 -27.60 14.24 12.61
N ASP A 265 -27.10 15.26 13.33
CA ASP A 265 -27.81 16.51 13.57
C ASP A 265 -28.11 17.26 12.24
N ALA A 266 -27.21 17.16 11.25
CA ALA A 266 -27.41 17.73 9.91
C ALA A 266 -28.46 17.00 9.04
N HIS A 267 -28.85 15.77 9.39
CA HIS A 267 -29.85 14.97 8.67
C HIS A 267 -31.18 14.84 9.46
N THR A 268 -31.41 15.69 10.47
CA THR A 268 -32.70 15.75 11.15
C THR A 268 -33.79 16.18 10.16
N ASP A 269 -34.62 15.22 9.74
CA ASP A 269 -35.77 15.42 8.86
C ASP A 269 -36.75 16.43 9.49
N PRO A 270 -37.15 17.51 8.78
CA PRO A 270 -38.11 18.50 9.30
C PRO A 270 -39.49 17.93 9.70
N GLU A 271 -39.77 16.65 9.45
CA GLU A 271 -41.02 15.98 9.81
C GLU A 271 -41.12 15.50 11.27
N PHE A 272 -40.02 15.42 12.04
CA PHE A 272 -40.08 15.13 13.48
C PHE A 272 -40.23 16.41 14.31
N GLN A 273 -41.37 17.08 14.15
CA GLN A 273 -41.84 18.04 15.14
C GLN A 273 -42.53 17.27 16.29
N PRO A 274 -42.08 17.40 17.56
CA PRO A 274 -42.93 16.99 18.67
C PRO A 274 -44.23 17.80 18.59
N MET A 275 -45.38 17.11 18.56
CA MET A 275 -46.70 17.78 18.61
C MET A 275 -46.68 18.77 19.77
N LYS A 276 -46.95 20.04 19.47
CA LYS A 276 -47.08 21.08 20.49
C LYS A 276 -48.25 20.70 21.40
N ASP A 277 -48.00 20.63 22.70
CA ASP A 277 -48.98 20.33 23.75
C ASP A 277 -50.03 21.45 23.98
N ASP A 278 -50.39 22.22 22.95
CA ASP A 278 -51.17 23.45 23.08
C ASP A 278 -52.63 23.34 22.62
N ASP A 279 -53.21 22.13 22.52
CA ASP A 279 -54.65 21.98 22.23
C ASP A 279 -55.34 20.83 22.98
N CYS A 280 -54.85 20.48 24.18
CA CYS A 280 -55.59 19.65 25.12
C CYS A 280 -56.30 20.53 26.15
N THR A 281 -57.36 21.23 25.70
CA THR A 281 -58.35 21.83 26.60
C THR A 281 -58.92 20.72 27.49
N PHE A 282 -58.49 20.71 28.74
CA PHE A 282 -58.98 19.86 29.82
C PHE A 282 -60.45 20.19 30.08
N GLY A 283 -61.34 19.47 29.40
CA GLY A 283 -62.77 19.49 29.67
C GLY A 283 -63.04 18.84 31.03
N GLU A 284 -63.56 19.63 31.96
CA GLU A 284 -64.14 19.17 33.22
C GLU A 284 -65.14 18.03 32.95
N TYR A 285 -64.82 16.84 33.47
CA TYR A 285 -65.84 15.83 33.72
C TYR A 285 -65.82 15.51 35.21
N SER A 286 -66.83 16.04 35.90
CA SER A 286 -67.13 15.83 37.30
C SER A 286 -67.15 14.34 37.65
N ASP A 287 -66.41 14.04 38.72
CA ASP A 287 -66.47 12.83 39.53
C ASP A 287 -67.88 12.66 40.12
N ASN A 288 -68.50 11.53 39.84
CA ASN A 288 -69.61 10.97 40.61
C ASN A 288 -69.40 9.45 40.66
N GLU A 289 -68.84 9.00 41.78
CA GLU A 289 -69.26 7.84 42.57
C GLU A 289 -69.80 6.63 41.77
N ASP A 290 -69.02 5.54 41.67
CA ASP A 290 -69.47 4.27 42.29
C ASP A 290 -68.45 3.12 42.18
N HIS A 291 -68.21 2.54 43.37
CA HIS A 291 -67.93 1.13 43.69
C HIS A 291 -66.59 0.45 43.33
N LYS A 292 -65.67 0.54 44.31
CA LYS A 292 -65.08 -0.55 45.14
C LYS A 292 -64.34 -1.76 44.48
N PRO A 293 -63.18 -2.22 45.04
CA PRO A 293 -62.20 -3.06 44.35
C PRO A 293 -62.21 -4.54 44.78
N LEU A 294 -61.72 -5.45 43.92
CA LEU A 294 -61.34 -6.83 44.26
C LEU A 294 -60.10 -7.22 43.43
N LYS A 295 -58.88 -7.25 43.97
CA LYS A 295 -58.18 -8.31 44.74
C LYS A 295 -58.17 -9.72 44.11
N GLY A 296 -56.93 -10.22 43.92
CA GLY A 296 -56.56 -11.65 43.89
C GLY A 296 -56.68 -12.30 42.50
N SER A 297 -55.89 -13.29 42.10
CA SER A 297 -54.92 -14.15 42.79
C SER A 297 -54.10 -14.90 41.72
N ARG A 298 -52.90 -15.33 42.10
CA ARG A 298 -52.03 -16.30 41.40
C ARG A 298 -52.74 -17.63 41.11
N THR A 299 -52.36 -18.32 40.03
CA THR A 299 -51.60 -19.60 40.02
C THR A 299 -51.51 -20.21 38.60
N PRO A 300 -50.45 -20.99 38.27
CA PRO A 300 -50.30 -21.73 37.02
C PRO A 300 -50.80 -23.17 37.16
N SER A 301 -51.17 -23.83 36.05
CA SER A 301 -51.45 -25.27 36.03
C SER A 301 -51.00 -25.91 34.71
N ASN A 302 -50.27 -26.99 34.87
CA ASN A 302 -49.80 -27.93 33.86
C ASN A 302 -50.92 -28.94 33.54
N GLY A 303 -51.12 -29.30 32.27
CA GLY A 303 -52.14 -30.27 31.87
C GLY A 303 -51.93 -30.79 30.45
N THR A 304 -51.53 -32.05 30.36
CA THR A 304 -51.13 -32.82 29.18
C THR A 304 -52.33 -33.26 28.31
N VAL A 305 -52.10 -33.45 27.00
CA VAL A 305 -52.61 -34.54 26.11
C VAL A 305 -53.38 -34.13 24.82
N LYS A 306 -52.79 -34.58 23.69
CA LYS A 306 -53.30 -35.02 22.36
C LYS A 306 -53.60 -34.03 21.22
N ARG A 307 -52.70 -34.14 20.22
CA ARG A 307 -52.91 -34.39 18.77
C ARG A 307 -54.32 -34.18 18.23
N ASP A 308 -54.44 -33.21 17.32
CA ASP A 308 -55.07 -33.40 16.03
C ASP A 308 -54.53 -32.40 15.01
N ASP A 309 -54.60 -32.81 13.75
CA ASP A 309 -53.88 -32.33 12.58
C ASP A 309 -54.06 -30.85 12.25
N SER A 310 -52.95 -30.16 12.00
CA SER A 310 -52.94 -28.85 11.33
C SER A 310 -52.07 -28.94 10.07
N ASP A 311 -52.78 -29.05 8.96
CA ASP A 311 -52.40 -28.97 7.56
C ASP A 311 -51.91 -27.54 7.23
N ASP A 312 -50.59 -27.33 7.18
CA ASP A 312 -49.99 -26.12 6.62
C ASP A 312 -49.39 -26.46 5.25
N SER A 313 -50.18 -26.17 4.22
CA SER A 313 -49.86 -26.46 2.83
C SER A 313 -48.60 -25.73 2.39
N LEU A 314 -47.53 -26.49 2.19
CA LEU A 314 -46.32 -26.08 1.48
C LEU A 314 -46.70 -25.71 0.04
N VAL A 315 -46.48 -24.45 -0.33
CA VAL A 315 -46.65 -23.96 -1.71
C VAL A 315 -45.74 -24.74 -2.67
N ASP A 316 -46.37 -25.31 -3.68
CA ASP A 316 -45.77 -26.00 -4.82
C ASP A 316 -45.01 -24.99 -5.70
N TYR A 317 -43.69 -24.94 -5.53
CA TYR A 317 -42.83 -24.34 -6.55
C TYR A 317 -42.46 -25.42 -7.55
N GLY A 318 -43.26 -25.45 -8.62
CA GLY A 318 -43.00 -26.26 -9.80
C GLY A 318 -41.60 -26.04 -10.36
N ASP A 319 -40.92 -27.17 -10.58
CA ASP A 319 -40.07 -27.49 -11.73
C ASP A 319 -39.19 -26.36 -12.27
N GLY A 320 -38.24 -25.92 -11.44
CA GLY A 320 -37.09 -25.14 -11.88
C GLY A 320 -36.05 -26.05 -12.50
N GLY A 321 -36.09 -26.20 -13.83
CA GLY A 321 -35.10 -26.91 -14.62
C GLY A 321 -33.67 -26.54 -14.25
N ASP A 322 -32.82 -27.56 -14.27
CA ASP A 322 -31.39 -27.59 -14.08
C ASP A 322 -30.66 -26.54 -14.94
N GLY A 323 -30.61 -25.31 -14.44
CA GLY A 323 -29.75 -24.25 -14.94
C GLY A 323 -28.28 -24.60 -14.73
N GLN A 324 -27.66 -25.23 -15.73
CA GLN A 324 -26.21 -25.43 -15.78
C GLN A 324 -25.52 -24.09 -15.96
N PHE A 325 -25.01 -23.53 -14.86
CA PHE A 325 -24.00 -22.47 -14.88
C PHE A 325 -22.66 -23.07 -15.25
N ASN A 326 -21.93 -22.44 -16.17
CA ASN A 326 -20.51 -22.70 -16.37
C ASN A 326 -19.68 -22.11 -15.22
N GLU A 327 -18.45 -22.61 -15.05
CA GLU A 327 -17.56 -22.37 -13.88
C GLU A 327 -17.08 -20.91 -13.69
N ASP A 328 -17.52 -19.99 -14.55
CA ASP A 328 -17.31 -18.53 -14.44
C ASP A 328 -18.56 -17.77 -13.97
N GLY A 329 -19.69 -18.45 -13.72
CA GLY A 329 -20.93 -17.84 -13.23
C GLY A 329 -21.78 -17.13 -14.30
N SER A 330 -21.51 -17.37 -15.58
CA SER A 330 -22.23 -16.75 -16.69
C SER A 330 -23.58 -17.45 -16.99
N PHE A 331 -24.63 -16.68 -17.21
CA PHE A 331 -25.98 -17.20 -17.51
C PHE A 331 -26.11 -17.56 -19.01
N ILE A 332 -26.26 -18.85 -19.35
CA ILE A 332 -26.47 -19.33 -20.72
C ILE A 332 -27.97 -19.28 -21.06
N GLY A 333 -28.48 -18.06 -21.28
CA GLY A 333 -29.80 -17.85 -21.87
C GLY A 333 -29.69 -17.78 -23.39
N GLN A 334 -30.00 -18.86 -24.11
CA GLN A 334 -30.08 -18.85 -25.57
C GLN A 334 -31.36 -18.15 -26.05
N TYR A 335 -31.23 -16.92 -26.54
CA TYR A 335 -32.30 -16.25 -27.29
C TYR A 335 -32.33 -16.80 -28.73
N SER A 336 -33.34 -17.59 -29.05
CA SER A 336 -33.60 -18.07 -30.41
C SER A 336 -34.01 -16.93 -31.34
N GLY A 337 -33.10 -16.49 -32.20
CA GLY A 337 -33.34 -15.59 -33.34
C GLY A 337 -32.92 -16.25 -34.65
N LYS A 338 -33.90 -16.59 -35.49
CA LYS A 338 -33.77 -17.22 -36.82
C LYS A 338 -33.04 -16.33 -37.83
N SER A 339 -32.02 -16.87 -38.53
CA SER A 339 -31.92 -16.82 -40.01
C SER A 339 -30.75 -17.62 -40.59
N ALA A 340 -31.10 -18.71 -41.29
CA ALA A 340 -30.61 -19.16 -42.61
C ALA A 340 -29.09 -19.33 -42.91
N SER A 341 -28.65 -20.59 -42.83
CA SER A 341 -28.01 -21.38 -43.90
C SER A 341 -26.96 -20.72 -44.83
N ARG A 342 -25.72 -21.20 -44.74
CA ARG A 342 -25.05 -21.88 -45.87
C ARG A 342 -23.93 -22.81 -45.40
N GLU A 343 -24.04 -24.05 -45.86
CA GLU A 343 -23.21 -25.21 -45.62
C GLU A 343 -22.23 -25.41 -46.80
N ASN A 344 -20.99 -25.79 -46.50
CA ASN A 344 -20.16 -26.82 -47.20
C ASN A 344 -18.75 -26.80 -46.56
N ALA A 345 -18.37 -27.81 -45.78
CA ALA A 345 -17.84 -29.12 -46.19
C ALA A 345 -16.38 -29.00 -46.66
N GLU A 346 -15.42 -29.30 -45.78
CA GLU A 346 -14.69 -30.58 -45.63
C GLU A 346 -13.47 -30.71 -46.57
N GLY A 347 -12.32 -31.06 -45.99
CA GLY A 347 -11.08 -31.34 -46.72
C GLY A 347 -9.87 -31.48 -45.79
N HIS A 348 -9.59 -32.72 -45.40
CA HIS A 348 -8.55 -33.15 -44.47
C HIS A 348 -7.36 -33.72 -45.27
N GLU A 349 -6.16 -33.14 -45.21
CA GLU A 349 -4.95 -33.80 -45.74
C GLU A 349 -3.71 -33.53 -44.87
N SER A 350 -3.11 -34.60 -44.37
CA SER A 350 -1.80 -34.65 -43.67
C SER A 350 -0.66 -34.72 -44.69
N SER A 351 0.52 -34.13 -44.40
CA SER A 351 1.84 -34.73 -44.72
C SER A 351 3.02 -34.01 -44.06
N GLU A 352 4.05 -34.79 -43.75
CA GLU A 352 5.19 -34.52 -42.88
C GLU A 352 6.51 -34.40 -43.67
N ALA A 353 7.33 -33.38 -43.34
CA ALA A 353 8.81 -33.24 -43.41
C ALA A 353 9.53 -33.39 -44.80
N PRO A 354 10.76 -32.84 -45.04
CA PRO A 354 11.93 -32.84 -44.14
C PRO A 354 12.86 -31.59 -44.14
N SER A 355 13.70 -31.53 -43.09
CA SER A 355 14.86 -30.63 -42.94
C SER A 355 16.09 -31.15 -43.71
N PRO A 356 17.05 -30.28 -44.12
CA PRO A 356 18.38 -30.72 -44.53
C PRO A 356 19.42 -30.57 -43.41
N ILE A 357 20.36 -31.53 -43.39
CA ILE A 357 21.51 -31.69 -42.49
C ILE A 357 22.81 -31.63 -43.30
N ASN A 358 23.89 -31.17 -42.64
CA ASN A 358 25.34 -31.39 -42.88
C ASN A 358 26.05 -30.58 -44.00
N ALA A 359 27.34 -30.24 -43.90
CA ALA A 359 28.35 -30.27 -42.83
C ALA A 359 29.65 -29.59 -43.33
N MET A 360 30.53 -29.21 -42.37
CA MET A 360 32.01 -29.21 -42.43
C MET A 360 32.73 -28.22 -43.39
N ASN A 361 33.52 -27.28 -42.85
CA ASN A 361 34.90 -27.58 -42.46
C ASN A 361 35.63 -26.39 -41.79
N SER A 362 36.56 -26.79 -40.92
CA SER A 362 37.43 -26.00 -40.06
C SER A 362 38.74 -25.61 -40.77
N LEU A 363 39.61 -24.88 -40.04
CA LEU A 363 40.98 -24.38 -40.34
C LEU A 363 40.98 -22.90 -40.79
N ASN A 364 41.81 -21.99 -40.26
CA ASN A 364 43.00 -22.11 -39.43
C ASN A 364 43.35 -20.77 -38.75
N SER A 365 44.08 -20.90 -37.65
CA SER A 365 44.89 -19.90 -36.93
C SER A 365 45.85 -19.11 -37.82
N PHE A 366 46.23 -17.89 -37.44
CA PHE A 366 47.64 -17.42 -37.43
C PHE A 366 47.81 -16.20 -36.50
N VAL A 367 48.70 -16.39 -35.51
CA VAL A 367 49.65 -15.48 -34.82
C VAL A 367 49.16 -14.19 -34.19
#